data_AF-A0A0G2J3G8-F1
#
_entry.id   AF-A0A0G2J3G8-F1
#
_cell.length_a   1.000
_cell.length_b   1.000
_cell.length_c   1.000
_cell.angle_alpha   90.00
_cell.angle_beta   90.00
_cell.angle_gamma   90.00
#
_symmetry.space_group_name_H-M   'P 1'
#
loop_
_entity.id
_entity.type
_entity.pdbx_description
1 polymer ?
#
loop_
_entity_poly.entity_id
_entity_poly.type
_entity_poly.pdbx_seq_one_letter_code
_entity_poly.pdbx_strand_id
1 'polypeptide(L)'
;MAFQSTPHPLPPTTIHPSRTKTHRIPSSAAHDFLSAYLDRATTDPSLQPDSTLSGHGPVSANTGSTPNLIIHNLKRVQAGLAGEVLGRDLTFAKLEG
;
A
#
# COMPACT_ATOMS: atom_id res chain seq x y z
N MET A 1 13.10 30.99 -41.93
CA MET A 1 14.03 30.82 -40.78
C MET A 1 13.43 29.74 -39.90
N ALA A 2 14.07 28.58 -39.78
CA ALA A 2 13.56 27.45 -39.00
C ALA A 2 14.24 27.41 -37.63
N PHE A 3 13.44 27.34 -36.56
CA PHE A 3 13.93 27.18 -35.19
C PHE A 3 14.25 25.71 -34.95
N GLN A 4 15.54 25.36 -34.97
CA GLN A 4 15.99 24.06 -34.47
C GLN A 4 15.86 24.06 -32.95
N SER A 5 14.90 23.29 -32.43
CA SER A 5 14.85 22.94 -31.01
C SER A 5 15.97 21.96 -30.71
N THR A 6 16.96 22.39 -29.93
CA THR A 6 18.02 21.50 -29.44
C THR A 6 17.41 20.55 -28.39
N PRO A 7 17.58 19.23 -28.52
CA PRO A 7 17.02 18.28 -27.55
C PRO A 7 17.68 18.52 -26.18
N HIS A 8 16.86 18.81 -25.17
CA HIS A 8 17.33 18.98 -23.80
C HIS A 8 17.83 17.65 -23.24
N PRO A 9 19.01 17.60 -22.60
CA PRO A 9 19.50 16.38 -21.98
C PRO A 9 18.54 15.97 -20.86
N LEU A 10 18.25 14.67 -20.78
CA LEU A 10 17.44 14.11 -19.70
C LEU A 10 18.10 14.43 -18.35
N PRO A 11 17.30 14.69 -17.29
CA PRO A 11 17.84 14.92 -15.96
C PRO A 11 18.65 13.69 -15.49
N PRO A 12 19.67 13.88 -14.62
CA PRO A 12 20.46 12.79 -14.09
C PRO A 12 19.57 11.73 -13.46
N THR A 13 19.55 10.53 -14.05
CA THR A 13 18.73 9.42 -13.57
C THR A 13 19.65 8.38 -12.93
N THR A 14 19.48 8.13 -11.64
CA THR A 14 20.21 7.06 -10.94
C THR A 14 19.37 5.79 -10.97
N ILE A 15 19.76 4.80 -11.77
CA ILE A 15 19.14 3.47 -11.71
C ILE A 15 19.74 2.73 -10.51
N HIS A 16 18.93 2.50 -9.48
CA HIS A 16 19.36 1.65 -8.36
C HIS A 16 19.47 0.19 -8.83
N PRO A 17 20.66 -0.43 -8.81
CA PRO A 17 20.81 -1.82 -9.21
C PRO A 17 20.02 -2.70 -8.24
N SER A 18 18.96 -3.36 -8.75
CA SER A 18 18.06 -4.15 -7.92
C SER A 18 18.77 -5.31 -7.21
N ARG A 19 19.87 -5.81 -7.77
CA ARG A 19 20.60 -6.98 -7.23
C ARG A 19 21.39 -6.69 -5.94
N THR A 20 21.76 -5.43 -5.68
CA THR A 20 22.58 -5.05 -4.51
C THR A 20 21.85 -4.20 -3.49
N LYS A 21 20.66 -3.65 -3.82
CA LYS A 21 19.85 -2.86 -2.88
C LYS A 21 18.49 -3.46 -2.54
N THR A 22 17.99 -4.43 -3.31
CA THR A 22 16.67 -5.04 -3.07
C THR A 22 16.77 -6.56 -3.08
N HIS A 23 16.43 -7.18 -1.95
CA HIS A 23 16.41 -8.62 -1.82
C HIS A 23 14.97 -9.12 -1.89
N ARG A 24 14.73 -10.10 -2.77
CA ARG A 24 13.43 -10.78 -2.83
C ARG A 24 13.24 -11.57 -1.53
N ILE A 25 12.11 -11.37 -0.87
CA ILE A 25 11.72 -12.14 0.31
C ILE A 25 10.88 -13.35 -0.08
N PRO A 26 10.93 -14.46 0.67
CA PRO A 26 10.00 -15.57 0.49
C PRO A 26 8.56 -15.16 0.84
N SER A 27 7.58 -15.88 0.28
CA SER A 27 6.15 -15.59 0.49
C SER A 27 5.75 -15.65 1.97
N SER A 28 6.31 -16.60 2.73
CA SER A 28 6.10 -16.72 4.17
C SER A 28 6.57 -15.48 4.93
N ALA A 29 7.78 -14.98 4.64
CA ALA A 29 8.27 -13.75 5.26
C ALA A 29 7.40 -12.55 4.90
N ALA A 30 6.93 -12.46 3.64
CA ALA A 30 6.00 -11.41 3.24
C ALA A 30 4.68 -11.48 4.02
N HIS A 31 4.14 -12.68 4.22
CA HIS A 31 2.94 -12.90 5.03
C HIS A 31 3.16 -12.47 6.48
N ASP A 32 4.29 -12.85 7.10
CA ASP A 32 4.61 -12.52 8.49
C ASP A 32 4.73 -11.00 8.70
N PHE A 33 5.45 -10.31 7.80
CA PHE A 33 5.54 -8.85 7.84
C PHE A 33 4.17 -8.19 7.70
N LEU A 34 3.34 -8.66 6.77
CA LEU A 34 2.04 -8.10 6.51
C LEU A 34 1.06 -8.32 7.68
N SER A 35 1.07 -9.51 8.27
CA SER A 35 0.27 -9.83 9.46
C SER A 35 0.63 -8.91 10.62
N ALA A 36 1.94 -8.79 10.92
CA ALA A 36 2.41 -7.93 12.01
C ALA A 36 2.07 -6.45 11.77
N TYR A 37 2.13 -5.99 10.52
CA TYR A 37 1.70 -4.64 10.16
C TYR A 37 0.19 -4.45 10.39
N LEU A 38 -0.65 -5.36 9.89
CA LEU A 38 -2.10 -5.26 9.99
C LEU A 38 -2.57 -5.28 11.46
N ASP A 39 -1.95 -6.11 12.30
CA ASP A 39 -2.24 -6.16 13.73
C ASP A 39 -1.94 -4.82 14.41
N ARG A 40 -0.75 -4.26 14.18
CA ARG A 40 -0.35 -2.98 14.79
C ARG A 40 -1.18 -1.81 14.26
N ALA A 41 -1.53 -1.83 12.97
CA ALA A 41 -2.35 -0.79 12.37
C ALA A 41 -3.70 -0.67 13.08
N THR A 42 -4.28 -1.75 13.63
CA THR A 42 -5.57 -1.68 14.33
C THR A 42 -5.60 -0.71 15.51
N THR A 43 -4.47 -0.50 16.18
CA THR A 43 -4.37 0.32 17.39
C THR A 43 -3.47 1.54 17.25
N ASP A 44 -2.60 1.58 16.23
CA ASP A 44 -1.62 2.64 16.04
C ASP A 44 -2.00 3.54 14.84
N PRO A 45 -2.50 4.76 15.10
CA PRO A 45 -2.80 5.72 14.04
C PRO A 45 -1.61 6.02 13.15
N SER A 46 -0.36 5.94 13.63
CA SER A 46 0.81 6.22 12.79
C SER A 46 1.01 5.19 11.66
N LEU A 47 0.37 4.02 11.79
CA LEU A 47 0.47 2.92 10.83
C LEU A 47 -0.77 2.81 9.93
N GLN A 48 -1.83 3.57 10.19
CA GLN A 48 -3.01 3.62 9.33
C GLN A 48 -2.71 4.45 8.07
N PRO A 49 -2.94 3.91 6.87
CA PRO A 49 -2.54 4.55 5.62
C PRO A 49 -3.35 5.79 5.25
N ASP A 50 -4.52 5.98 5.85
CA ASP A 50 -5.40 7.15 5.72
C ASP A 50 -5.34 8.07 6.94
N SER A 51 -4.38 7.87 7.85
CA SER A 51 -4.18 8.78 8.97
C SER A 51 -3.81 10.19 8.53
N THR A 52 -4.29 11.15 9.31
CA THR A 52 -4.01 12.57 9.13
C THR A 52 -3.15 13.08 10.28
N LEU A 53 -2.34 14.11 10.03
CA LEU A 53 -1.51 14.72 11.06
C LEU A 53 -2.29 15.83 11.79
N SER A 54 -2.40 15.72 13.11
CA SER A 54 -2.92 16.78 13.98
C SER A 54 -1.80 17.42 14.81
N GLY A 55 -2.09 18.50 15.54
CA GLY A 55 -1.16 19.11 16.48
C GLY A 55 -0.71 18.18 17.62
N HIS A 56 -1.44 17.10 17.88
CA HIS A 56 -1.12 16.08 18.88
C HIS A 56 -0.52 14.80 18.29
N GLY A 57 -0.27 14.78 16.97
CA GLY A 57 0.26 13.62 16.25
C GLY A 57 -0.75 12.98 15.28
N PRO A 58 -0.43 11.78 14.76
CA PRO A 58 -1.28 11.07 13.81
C PRO A 58 -2.65 10.72 14.40
N VAL A 59 -3.70 10.96 13.64
CA VAL A 59 -5.10 10.65 13.99
C VAL A 59 -5.70 9.82 12.86
N SER A 60 -6.28 8.67 13.23
CA SER A 60 -6.96 7.79 12.29
C SER A 60 -8.16 8.50 11.67
N ALA A 61 -8.28 8.44 10.34
CA ALA A 61 -9.43 8.97 9.63
C ALA A 61 -10.69 8.11 9.79
N ASN A 62 -10.55 6.86 10.26
CA ASN A 62 -11.64 5.90 10.36
C ASN A 62 -12.29 5.97 11.73
N THR A 63 -13.09 7.01 11.96
CA THR A 63 -14.05 7.04 13.06
C THR A 63 -15.26 6.18 12.70
N GLY A 64 -15.10 4.86 12.78
CA GLY A 64 -16.21 3.90 12.92
C GLY A 64 -17.09 3.56 11.71
N SER A 65 -17.20 4.39 10.65
CA SER A 65 -18.14 4.11 9.55
C SER A 65 -17.54 3.97 8.15
N THR A 66 -16.32 4.45 7.90
CA THR A 66 -15.71 4.40 6.56
C THR A 66 -14.65 3.30 6.50
N PRO A 67 -14.82 2.27 5.64
CA PRO A 67 -13.85 1.20 5.54
C PRO A 67 -12.53 1.71 4.98
N ASN A 68 -11.42 1.42 5.67
CA ASN A 68 -10.08 1.66 5.14
C ASN A 68 -9.84 0.70 3.97
N LEU A 69 -10.05 1.18 2.75
CA LEU A 69 -9.90 0.38 1.53
C LEU A 69 -8.49 -0.18 1.36
N ILE A 70 -7.47 0.53 1.83
CA ILE A 70 -6.08 0.10 1.74
C ILE A 70 -5.87 -1.10 2.67
N ILE A 71 -6.26 -0.99 3.95
CA ILE A 71 -6.19 -2.10 4.91
C ILE A 71 -7.02 -3.30 4.44
N HIS A 72 -8.21 -3.08 3.87
CA HIS A 72 -9.02 -4.15 3.27
C HIS A 72 -8.25 -4.87 2.15
N ASN A 73 -7.67 -4.12 1.20
CA ASN A 73 -6.90 -4.71 0.11
C ASN A 73 -5.66 -5.46 0.60
N LEU A 74 -5.00 -4.95 1.64
CA LEU A 74 -3.86 -5.62 2.27
C LEU A 74 -4.26 -6.95 2.92
N LYS A 75 -5.43 -7.03 3.57
CA LYS A 75 -5.97 -8.32 4.05
C LYS A 75 -6.19 -9.32 2.91
N ARG A 76 -6.64 -8.85 1.74
CA ARG A 76 -6.78 -9.73 0.57
C ARG A 76 -5.43 -10.22 0.05
N VAL A 77 -4.41 -9.37 0.07
CA VAL A 77 -3.04 -9.77 -0.27
C VAL A 77 -2.52 -10.80 0.73
N GLN A 78 -2.74 -10.62 2.03
CA GLN A 78 -2.36 -11.58 3.06
C GLN A 78 -2.95 -12.97 2.79
N ALA A 79 -4.26 -13.04 2.51
CA ALA A 79 -4.93 -14.28 2.15
C ALA A 79 -4.33 -14.92 0.89
N GLY A 80 -4.06 -14.12 -0.14
CA GLY A 80 -3.38 -14.59 -1.35
C GLY A 80 -1.97 -15.13 -1.10
N LEU A 81 -1.21 -14.53 -0.18
CA LEU A 81 0.11 -15.02 0.23
C LEU A 81 0.02 -16.35 1.00
N ALA A 82 -1.09 -16.61 1.69
CA ALA A 82 -1.41 -17.87 2.36
C ALA A 82 -1.96 -18.96 1.39
N GLY A 83 -2.17 -18.62 0.11
CA GLY A 83 -2.73 -19.53 -0.90
C GLY A 83 -4.25 -19.58 -0.92
N GLU A 84 -4.93 -18.67 -0.21
CA GLU A 84 -6.38 -18.57 -0.23
C GLU A 84 -6.89 -17.87 -1.50
N VAL A 85 -7.97 -18.41 -2.09
CA VAL A 85 -8.62 -17.82 -3.26
C VAL A 85 -9.84 -17.04 -2.79
N LEU A 86 -9.68 -15.72 -2.63
CA LEU A 86 -10.76 -14.79 -2.26
C LEU A 86 -11.69 -14.45 -3.43
N GLY A 87 -12.16 -15.46 -4.16
CA GLY A 87 -13.05 -15.32 -5.29
C GLY A 87 -14.31 -14.53 -4.91
N ARG A 88 -14.44 -13.33 -5.49
CA ARG A 88 -15.59 -12.42 -5.44
C ARG A 88 -16.09 -12.13 -4.02
N ASP A 89 -15.40 -11.22 -3.33
CA ASP A 89 -15.95 -10.56 -2.14
C ASP A 89 -17.19 -9.74 -2.58
N LEU A 90 -18.35 -10.39 -2.57
CA LEU A 90 -19.66 -9.85 -2.97
C LEU A 90 -20.17 -8.77 -2.00
N THR A 91 -19.42 -8.45 -0.94
CA THR A 91 -19.78 -7.39 0.02
C THR A 91 -19.86 -6.01 -0.62
N PHE A 92 -19.10 -5.73 -1.68
CA PHE A 92 -19.23 -4.48 -2.45
C PHE A 92 -20.33 -4.52 -3.54
N ALA A 93 -20.95 -5.67 -3.83
CA ALA A 93 -22.06 -5.73 -4.78
C ALA A 93 -23.37 -5.17 -4.21
N LYS A 94 -23.43 -4.86 -2.91
CA LYS A 94 -24.63 -4.36 -2.22
C LYS A 94 -24.64 -2.83 -2.01
N LEU A 95 -23.60 -2.11 -2.40
CA LEU A 95 -23.57 -0.64 -2.36
C LEU A 95 -24.05 0.01 -3.67
N GLU A 96 -24.41 -0.80 -4.68
CA GLU A 96 -25.01 -0.38 -5.95
C GLU A 96 -26.34 -1.12 -6.11
N GLY A 97 -27.35 -0.73 -5.34
CA GLY A 97 -28.72 -1.26 -5.39
C GLY A 97 -29.71 -0.32 -4.75
#